data_AF-X1UWP3-F1
#
_entry.id   AF-X1UWP3-F1
#
_cell.length_a   1.000
_cell.length_b   1.000
_cell.length_c   1.000
_cell.angle_alpha   90.00
_cell.angle_beta   90.00
_cell.angle_gamma   90.00
#
_symmetry.space_group_name_H-M   'P 1'
#
loop_
_entity.id
_entity.type
_entity.pdbx_description
1 polymer ?
#
loop_
_entity_poly.entity_id
_entity_poly.type
_entity_poly.pdbx_seq_one_letter_code
_entity_poly.pdbx_strand_id
1 'polypeptide(L)'
;FTPLISRTFNLLLKLGRLGVIKGSKEELELRKKGIEPILIPESVARAMTVGEEVFRIKYVSPAKRTMQAEEVQGILASWNFAITTAPLVPDVLDNYDADFSIKRLAELTGAPEEMIRDTKSIQDLRNLRATQLEQEAQIASAKAGSEIVRNLGQGKGALGTKTVEDL
;
A
#
# COMPACT_ATOMS: atom_id res chain seq x y z
N PHE A 1 -14.96 -29.62 6.61
CA PHE A 1 -15.27 -28.89 5.36
C PHE A 1 -14.39 -29.30 4.18
N THR A 2 -13.08 -29.55 4.38
CA THR A 2 -12.16 -30.09 3.35
C THR A 2 -12.67 -31.34 2.62
N PRO A 3 -13.25 -32.36 3.27
CA PRO A 3 -13.74 -33.56 2.57
C PRO A 3 -14.88 -33.28 1.59
N LEU A 4 -15.72 -32.28 1.88
CA LEU A 4 -16.84 -31.90 1.03
C LEU A 4 -16.33 -31.19 -0.24
N ILE A 5 -15.36 -30.29 -0.10
CA ILE A 5 -14.78 -29.58 -1.24
C ILE A 5 -13.97 -30.53 -2.12
N SER A 6 -13.16 -31.41 -1.54
CA SER A 6 -12.45 -32.46 -2.31
C SER A 6 -13.42 -33.39 -3.03
N ARG A 7 -14.53 -33.78 -2.37
CA ARG A 7 -15.57 -34.61 -3.00
C ARG A 7 -16.27 -33.89 -4.14
N THR A 8 -16.66 -32.63 -3.95
CA THR A 8 -17.30 -31.81 -4.99
C THR A 8 -16.35 -31.54 -6.15
N PHE A 9 -15.08 -31.22 -5.89
CA PHE A 9 -14.04 -31.05 -6.91
C PHE A 9 -13.88 -32.33 -7.75
N ASN A 10 -13.70 -33.48 -7.09
CA ASN A 10 -13.58 -34.77 -7.78
C ASN A 10 -14.84 -35.13 -8.58
N LEU A 11 -16.02 -34.74 -8.10
CA LEU A 11 -17.29 -34.98 -8.79
C LEU A 11 -17.44 -34.08 -10.02
N LEU A 12 -17.09 -32.79 -9.91
CA LEU A 12 -17.07 -31.86 -11.04
C LEU A 12 -16.03 -32.22 -12.10
N LEU A 13 -14.87 -32.74 -11.68
CA LEU A 13 -13.85 -33.27 -12.56
C LEU A 13 -14.37 -34.49 -13.34
N LYS A 14 -14.98 -35.47 -12.66
CA LYS A 14 -15.60 -36.65 -13.31
C LYS A 14 -16.76 -36.29 -14.25
N LEU A 15 -17.45 -35.20 -13.98
CA LEU A 15 -18.52 -34.69 -14.85
C LEU A 15 -17.98 -33.88 -16.04
N GLY A 16 -16.65 -33.74 -16.20
CA GLY A 16 -16.02 -32.98 -17.27
C GLY A 16 -16.27 -31.47 -17.19
N ARG A 17 -16.75 -30.96 -16.04
CA ARG A 17 -17.08 -29.53 -15.84
C ARG A 17 -15.86 -28.68 -15.51
N LEU A 18 -14.77 -29.30 -15.07
CA LEU A 18 -13.47 -28.65 -14.81
C LEU A 18 -12.48 -28.86 -15.98
N GLY A 19 -12.99 -29.33 -17.11
CA GLY A 19 -12.21 -29.73 -18.26
C GLY A 19 -11.81 -31.20 -18.26
N VAL A 20 -11.27 -31.65 -19.38
CA VAL A 20 -10.81 -33.03 -19.59
C VAL A 20 -9.32 -33.07 -19.88
N ILE A 21 -8.69 -34.17 -19.49
CA ILE A 21 -7.29 -34.43 -19.82
C ILE A 21 -7.23 -34.80 -21.31
N LYS A 22 -6.27 -34.21 -22.01
CA LYS A 22 -5.96 -34.49 -23.42
C LYS A 22 -5.68 -35.98 -23.62
N GLY A 23 -6.46 -36.64 -24.47
CA GLY A 23 -6.40 -38.07 -24.77
C GLY A 23 -7.27 -38.96 -23.88
N SER A 24 -8.08 -38.40 -22.97
CA SER A 24 -8.96 -39.19 -22.10
C SER A 24 -10.22 -39.67 -22.81
N LYS A 25 -10.83 -40.76 -22.31
CA LYS A 25 -12.12 -41.28 -22.82
C LYS A 25 -13.23 -40.22 -22.78
N GLU A 26 -13.17 -39.32 -21.81
CA GLU A 26 -14.13 -38.24 -21.56
C GLU A 26 -14.04 -37.14 -22.63
N GLU A 27 -12.85 -36.83 -23.14
CA GLU A 27 -12.66 -35.94 -24.29
C GLU A 27 -13.33 -36.50 -25.55
N LEU A 28 -13.14 -37.79 -25.80
CA LEU A 28 -13.74 -38.49 -26.95
C LEU A 28 -15.27 -38.53 -26.87
N GLU A 29 -15.84 -38.69 -25.68
CA GLU A 29 -17.30 -38.68 -25.47
C GLU A 29 -17.91 -37.29 -25.58
N LEU A 30 -17.24 -36.25 -25.08
CA LEU A 30 -17.69 -34.86 -25.22
C LEU A 30 -17.62 -34.39 -26.68
N ARG A 31 -16.56 -34.76 -27.40
CA ARG A 31 -16.41 -34.47 -28.83
C ARG A 31 -17.45 -35.21 -29.68
N LYS A 32 -17.84 -36.44 -29.29
CA LYS A 32 -18.95 -37.18 -29.91
C LYS A 32 -20.33 -36.55 -29.65
N LYS A 33 -20.48 -35.85 -28.52
CA LYS A 33 -21.70 -35.11 -28.16
C LYS A 33 -21.75 -33.69 -28.74
N GLY A 34 -20.77 -33.30 -29.55
CA GLY A 34 -20.70 -31.97 -30.18
C GLY A 34 -20.39 -30.83 -29.21
N ILE A 35 -19.90 -31.13 -28.02
CA ILE A 35 -19.51 -30.13 -27.02
C ILE A 35 -17.99 -29.96 -27.12
N GLU A 36 -17.53 -28.73 -27.37
CA GLU A 36 -16.09 -28.42 -27.32
C GLU A 36 -15.58 -28.58 -25.89
N PRO A 37 -14.68 -29.55 -25.63
CA PRO A 37 -14.20 -29.79 -24.28
C PRO A 37 -13.19 -28.72 -23.87
N ILE A 38 -13.35 -28.18 -22.67
CA ILE A 38 -12.33 -27.34 -22.04
C ILE A 38 -11.15 -28.25 -21.72
N LEU A 39 -9.99 -27.99 -22.32
CA LEU A 39 -8.78 -28.76 -22.10
C LEU A 39 -8.04 -28.24 -20.87
N ILE A 40 -7.74 -29.15 -19.94
CA ILE A 40 -6.92 -28.81 -18.77
C ILE A 40 -5.47 -28.56 -19.26
N PRO A 41 -4.83 -27.45 -18.87
CA PRO A 41 -3.42 -27.20 -19.19
C PRO A 41 -2.51 -28.34 -18.75
N GLU A 42 -1.49 -28.64 -19.55
CA GLU A 42 -0.60 -29.80 -19.34
C GLU A 42 0.16 -29.75 -18.02
N SER A 43 0.44 -28.56 -17.48
CA SER A 43 1.02 -28.38 -16.14
C SER A 43 0.12 -28.91 -15.03
N VAL A 44 -1.19 -28.63 -15.13
CA VAL A 44 -2.20 -29.06 -14.15
C VAL A 44 -2.47 -30.56 -14.29
N ALA A 45 -2.56 -31.08 -15.52
CA ALA A 45 -2.72 -32.51 -15.77
C ALA A 45 -1.55 -33.35 -15.23
N ARG A 46 -0.31 -32.84 -15.34
CA ARG A 46 0.87 -33.47 -14.74
C ARG A 46 0.82 -33.43 -13.21
N ALA A 47 0.51 -32.28 -12.60
CA ALA A 47 0.35 -32.16 -11.15
C ALA A 47 -0.70 -33.15 -10.61
N MET A 48 -1.82 -33.31 -11.33
CA MET A 48 -2.86 -34.30 -11.00
C MET A 48 -2.40 -35.75 -11.07
N THR A 49 -1.56 -36.08 -12.06
CA THR A 49 -1.06 -37.45 -12.28
C THR A 49 0.00 -37.84 -11.25
N VAL A 50 0.79 -36.86 -10.79
CA VAL A 50 1.83 -37.03 -9.77
C VAL A 50 1.25 -37.04 -8.34
N GLY A 51 -0.01 -36.62 -8.17
CA GLY A 51 -0.68 -36.57 -6.87
C GLY A 51 -0.42 -35.29 -6.08
N GLU A 52 0.04 -34.22 -6.73
CA GLU A 52 0.22 -32.91 -6.09
C GLU A 52 -1.12 -32.19 -5.89
N GLU A 53 -1.19 -31.36 -4.86
CA GLU A 53 -2.37 -30.51 -4.62
C GLU A 53 -2.51 -29.45 -5.72
N VAL A 54 -3.45 -29.70 -6.63
CA VAL A 54 -3.78 -28.82 -7.76
C VAL A 54 -4.33 -27.45 -7.30
N PHE A 55 -4.81 -27.38 -6.06
CA PHE A 55 -5.38 -26.17 -5.48
C PHE A 55 -4.99 -26.05 -4.01
N ARG A 56 -4.64 -24.83 -3.57
CA ARG A 56 -4.41 -24.50 -2.17
C ARG A 56 -5.61 -23.76 -1.61
N ILE A 57 -6.39 -24.40 -0.73
CA ILE A 57 -7.52 -23.72 -0.07
C ILE A 57 -7.04 -22.98 1.16
N LYS A 58 -7.10 -21.65 1.13
CA LYS A 58 -6.99 -20.82 2.34
C LYS A 58 -8.38 -20.54 2.90
N TYR A 59 -8.74 -21.21 3.99
CA TYR A 59 -9.99 -20.92 4.70
C TYR A 59 -9.81 -19.67 5.56
N VAL A 60 -10.45 -18.58 5.16
CA VAL A 60 -10.71 -17.43 6.03
C VAL A 60 -12.09 -17.63 6.63
N SER A 61 -12.17 -17.90 7.93
CA SER A 61 -13.46 -18.00 8.62
C SER A 61 -14.17 -16.64 8.62
N PRO A 62 -15.52 -16.61 8.61
CA PRO A 62 -16.27 -15.37 8.81
C PRO A 62 -15.82 -14.63 10.08
N ALA A 63 -15.57 -15.37 11.17
CA ALA A 63 -15.03 -14.82 12.40
C ALA A 63 -13.67 -14.14 12.21
N LYS A 64 -12.74 -14.74 11.45
CA LYS A 64 -11.44 -14.13 11.15
C LYS A 64 -11.59 -12.84 10.33
N ARG A 65 -12.53 -12.81 9.39
CA ARG A 65 -12.83 -11.57 8.63
C ARG A 65 -13.44 -10.49 9.52
N THR A 66 -14.34 -10.85 10.43
CA THR A 66 -14.91 -9.91 11.40
C THR A 66 -13.84 -9.35 12.33
N MET A 67 -12.96 -10.20 12.89
CA MET A 67 -11.84 -9.76 13.72
C MET A 67 -10.90 -8.82 12.97
N GLN A 68 -10.58 -9.13 11.71
CA GLN A 68 -9.76 -8.25 10.86
C GLN A 68 -10.44 -6.90 10.60
N ALA A 69 -11.75 -6.89 10.37
CA ALA A 69 -12.51 -5.66 10.18
C ALA A 69 -12.58 -4.81 11.46
N GLU A 70 -12.75 -5.43 12.62
CA GLU A 70 -12.71 -4.75 13.93
C GLU A 70 -11.33 -4.15 14.20
N GLU A 71 -10.25 -4.88 13.89
CA GLU A 71 -8.88 -4.39 14.03
C GLU A 71 -8.61 -3.18 13.12
N VAL A 72 -9.06 -3.24 11.86
CA VAL A 72 -8.99 -2.12 10.91
C VAL A 72 -9.74 -0.89 11.46
N GLN A 73 -10.96 -1.09 11.98
CA GLN A 73 -11.74 0.00 12.56
C GLN A 73 -11.07 0.59 13.80
N GLY A 74 -10.48 -0.25 14.66
CA GLY A 74 -9.75 0.19 15.85
C GLY A 74 -8.54 1.06 15.51
N ILE A 75 -7.75 0.65 14.51
CA ILE A 75 -6.60 1.43 14.02
C ILE A 75 -7.07 2.80 13.50
N LEU A 76 -8.08 2.83 12.62
CA LEU A 76 -8.58 4.07 12.03
C LEU A 76 -9.21 5.01 13.07
N ALA A 77 -9.98 4.47 14.01
CA ALA A 77 -10.57 5.25 15.09
C ALA A 77 -9.50 5.87 16.01
N SER A 78 -8.44 5.11 16.31
CA SER A 78 -7.32 5.59 17.14
C SER A 78 -6.57 6.73 16.45
N TRP A 79 -6.29 6.59 15.15
CA TRP A 79 -5.68 7.66 14.36
C TRP A 79 -6.56 8.90 14.27
N ASN A 80 -7.87 8.72 14.06
CA ASN A 80 -8.80 9.84 14.02
C ASN A 80 -8.84 10.58 15.36
N PHE A 81 -8.84 9.86 16.48
CA PHE A 81 -8.76 10.46 17.82
C PHE A 81 -7.44 11.22 18.04
N ALA A 82 -6.32 10.67 17.59
CA ALA A 82 -5.02 11.34 17.70
C ALA A 82 -4.99 12.63 16.87
N ILE A 83 -5.51 12.61 15.64
CA ILE A 83 -5.58 13.77 14.74
C ILE A 83 -6.45 14.89 15.32
N THR A 84 -7.62 14.54 15.88
CA THR A 84 -8.51 15.55 16.50
C THR A 84 -7.95 16.12 17.79
N THR A 85 -7.09 15.38 18.49
CA THR A 85 -6.46 15.80 19.75
C THR A 85 -5.14 16.55 19.55
N ALA A 86 -4.46 16.35 18.43
CA ALA A 86 -3.16 16.96 18.13
C ALA A 86 -3.09 18.49 18.31
N PRO A 87 -4.13 19.30 18.00
CA PRO A 87 -4.10 20.74 18.26
C PRO A 87 -4.08 21.10 19.75
N LEU A 88 -4.60 20.23 20.62
CA LEU A 88 -4.64 20.42 22.07
C LEU A 88 -3.40 19.85 22.75
N VAL A 89 -2.95 18.68 22.28
CA VAL A 89 -1.78 17.96 22.80
C VAL A 89 -0.95 17.49 21.60
N PRO A 90 0.05 18.29 21.16
CA PRO A 90 0.86 17.97 19.98
C PRO A 90 1.59 16.63 20.08
N ASP A 91 2.10 16.32 21.28
CA ASP A 91 2.87 15.11 21.58
C ASP A 91 2.04 13.81 21.48
N VAL A 92 0.72 13.91 21.28
CA VAL A 92 -0.15 12.73 21.13
C VAL A 92 0.24 11.89 19.92
N LEU A 93 0.72 12.53 18.84
CA LEU A 93 1.11 11.86 17.61
C LEU A 93 2.41 11.07 17.75
N ASP A 94 3.28 11.41 18.71
CA ASP A 94 4.53 10.70 18.96
C ASP A 94 4.31 9.29 19.50
N ASN A 95 3.12 9.02 20.07
CA ASN A 95 2.72 7.70 20.54
C ASN A 95 2.37 6.72 19.40
N TYR A 96 2.25 7.21 18.16
CA TYR A 96 1.76 6.41 17.03
C TYR A 96 2.82 6.23 15.94
N ASP A 97 3.09 4.97 15.58
CA ASP A 97 3.92 4.64 14.42
C ASP A 97 3.05 4.56 13.16
N ALA A 98 3.16 5.58 12.30
CA ALA A 98 2.47 5.65 11.02
C ALA A 98 2.91 4.56 10.03
N ASP A 99 4.20 4.21 10.01
CA ASP A 99 4.74 3.23 9.07
C ASP A 99 4.23 1.82 9.40
N PHE A 100 4.24 1.48 10.69
CA PHE A 100 3.68 0.22 11.17
C PHE A 100 2.17 0.15 10.93
N SER A 101 1.44 1.22 11.26
CA SER A 101 -0.02 1.26 11.12
C SER A 101 -0.46 1.05 9.67
N ILE A 102 0.20 1.70 8.71
CA ILE A 102 -0.12 1.56 7.28
C ILE A 102 0.19 0.15 6.77
N LYS A 103 1.33 -0.44 7.17
CA LYS A 103 1.67 -1.83 6.85
C LYS A 103 0.63 -2.81 7.39
N ARG A 104 0.26 -2.63 8.66
CA ARG A 104 -0.75 -3.47 9.30
C ARG A 104 -2.12 -3.35 8.64
N LEU A 105 -2.52 -2.13 8.27
CA LEU A 105 -3.77 -1.89 7.57
C LEU A 105 -3.81 -2.58 6.19
N ALA A 106 -2.70 -2.54 5.45
CA ALA A 106 -2.58 -3.22 4.16
C ALA A 106 -2.70 -4.74 4.30
N GLU A 107 -2.04 -5.34 5.30
CA GLU A 107 -2.14 -6.78 5.59
C GLU A 107 -3.58 -7.20 5.91
N LEU A 108 -4.27 -6.41 6.73
CA LEU A 108 -5.64 -6.71 7.17
C LEU A 108 -6.66 -6.52 6.05
N THR A 109 -6.47 -5.52 5.19
CA THR A 109 -7.36 -5.23 4.06
C THR A 109 -7.06 -6.07 2.81
N GLY A 110 -5.91 -6.76 2.77
CA GLY A 110 -5.48 -7.55 1.62
C GLY A 110 -4.99 -6.70 0.46
N ALA A 111 -4.51 -5.48 0.73
CA ALA A 111 -3.90 -4.64 -0.29
C ALA A 111 -2.62 -5.32 -0.83
N PRO A 112 -2.32 -5.22 -2.13
CA PRO A 112 -1.07 -5.74 -2.70
C PRO A 112 0.15 -5.14 -1.99
N GLU A 113 1.15 -5.97 -1.68
CA GLU A 113 2.41 -5.50 -1.05
C GLU A 113 3.13 -4.44 -1.91
N GLU A 114 2.91 -4.48 -3.24
CA GLU A 114 3.40 -3.48 -4.20
C GLU A 114 2.91 -2.04 -3.92
N MET A 115 1.82 -1.86 -3.14
CA MET A 115 1.34 -0.54 -2.73
C MET A 115 2.21 0.09 -1.64
N ILE A 116 2.96 -0.71 -0.87
CA ILE A 116 3.81 -0.23 0.21
C ILE A 116 5.23 -0.09 -0.30
N ARG A 117 5.76 1.14 -0.26
CA ARG A 117 7.17 1.38 -0.60
C ARG A 117 8.08 0.65 0.38
N ASP A 118 9.22 0.20 -0.12
CA ASP A 118 10.24 -0.39 0.73
C ASP A 118 10.78 0.64 1.74
N THR A 119 11.31 0.13 2.84
CA THR A 119 11.74 0.98 3.96
C THR A 119 12.92 1.87 3.59
N LYS A 120 13.77 1.44 2.65
CA LYS A 120 14.92 2.23 2.18
C LYS A 120 14.45 3.41 1.33
N SER A 121 13.53 3.19 0.39
CA SER A 121 12.91 4.25 -0.41
C SER A 121 12.20 5.30 0.45
N ILE A 122 11.52 4.88 1.52
CA ILE A 122 10.90 5.82 2.48
C ILE A 122 11.96 6.67 3.19
N GLN A 123 13.05 6.05 3.64
CA GLN A 123 14.14 6.77 4.31
C GLN A 123 14.84 7.75 3.37
N ASP A 124 15.09 7.36 2.12
CA ASP A 124 15.68 8.24 1.11
C ASP A 124 14.77 9.45 0.82
N LEU A 125 13.45 9.23 0.73
CA LEU A 125 12.48 10.33 0.58
C LEU A 125 12.43 11.25 1.80
N ARG A 126 12.60 10.71 3.02
CA ARG A 126 12.66 11.52 4.25
C ARG A 126 13.94 12.34 4.30
N ASN A 127 15.08 11.73 3.97
CA ASN A 127 16.36 12.42 3.89
C ASN A 127 16.31 13.53 2.83
N LEU A 128 15.74 13.25 1.65
CA LEU A 128 15.56 14.25 0.60
C LEU A 128 14.71 15.43 1.08
N ARG A 129 13.57 15.16 1.74
CA ARG A 129 12.74 16.22 2.33
C ARG A 129 13.47 17.03 3.39
N ALA A 130 14.24 16.37 4.25
CA ALA A 130 15.05 17.06 5.26
C ALA A 130 16.08 17.99 4.62
N THR A 131 16.80 17.53 3.59
CA THR A 131 17.76 18.37 2.85
C THR A 131 17.10 19.53 2.11
N GLN A 132 15.91 19.33 1.54
CA GLN A 132 15.15 20.40 0.89
C GLN A 132 14.70 21.47 1.89
N LEU A 133 14.19 21.06 3.05
CA LEU A 133 13.79 21.97 4.13
C LEU A 133 14.99 22.77 4.66
N GLU A 134 16.15 22.14 4.82
CA GLU A 134 17.37 22.84 5.26
C GLU A 134 17.84 23.87 4.23
N GLN A 135 17.82 23.51 2.95
CA GLN A 135 18.18 24.43 1.86
C GLN A 135 17.20 25.60 1.76
N GLU A 136 15.90 25.35 1.89
CA GLU A 136 14.88 26.40 1.93
C GLU A 136 15.07 27.34 3.12
N ALA A 137 15.38 26.80 4.30
CA ALA A 137 15.67 27.60 5.49
C ALA A 137 16.90 28.49 5.31
N GLN A 138 17.98 27.98 4.68
CA GLN A 138 19.18 28.77 4.39
C GLN A 138 18.89 29.91 3.40
N ILE A 139 18.13 29.63 2.34
CA ILE A 139 17.75 30.65 1.34
C ILE A 139 16.86 31.72 1.98
N ALA A 140 15.89 31.31 2.81
CA ALA A 140 15.03 32.23 3.54
C ALA A 140 15.84 33.15 4.48
N SER A 141 16.79 32.58 5.22
CA SER A 141 17.68 33.33 6.10
C SER A 141 18.58 34.30 5.32
N ALA A 142 19.13 33.89 4.18
CA ALA A 142 19.96 34.75 3.34
C ALA A 142 19.17 35.93 2.74
N LYS A 143 17.92 35.69 2.31
CA LYS A 143 17.02 36.74 1.82
C LYS A 143 16.67 37.75 2.93
N ALA A 144 16.30 37.27 4.11
CA ALA A 144 16.02 38.14 5.26
C ALA A 144 17.24 39.01 5.62
N GLY A 145 18.44 38.43 5.66
CA GLY A 145 19.68 39.18 5.89
C GLY A 145 19.98 40.22 4.80
N SER A 146 19.77 39.88 3.52
CA SER A 146 19.97 40.80 2.41
C SER A 146 18.98 41.97 2.42
N GLU A 147 17.72 41.74 2.82
CA GLU A 147 16.72 42.80 2.93
C GLU A 147 17.06 43.77 4.07
N ILE A 148 17.53 43.27 5.21
CA ILE A 148 18.00 44.10 6.32
C ILE A 148 19.18 44.98 5.90
N VAL A 149 20.17 44.41 5.22
CA VAL A 149 21.34 45.17 4.72
C VAL A 149 20.93 46.20 3.67
N ARG A 150 20.03 45.83 2.75
CA ARG A 150 19.51 46.76 1.73
C ARG A 150 18.74 47.92 2.37
N ASN A 151 17.87 47.64 3.32
CA ASN A 151 17.09 48.66 4.03
C ASN A 151 17.98 49.60 4.84
N LEU A 152 19.04 49.07 5.48
CA LEU A 152 20.01 49.87 6.22
C LEU A 152 20.88 50.74 5.29
N GLY A 153 21.30 50.19 4.14
CA GLY A 153 22.08 50.91 3.14
C GLY A 153 21.30 52.05 2.48
N GLN A 154 20.03 51.82 2.15
CA GLN A 154 19.14 52.86 1.61
C GLN A 154 18.79 53.94 2.65
N GLY A 155 18.63 53.56 3.92
CA GLY A 155 18.43 54.51 5.03
C GLY A 155 19.61 55.46 5.21
N LYS A 156 20.85 54.98 5.14
CA LYS A 156 22.05 55.84 5.23
C LYS A 156 22.25 56.74 4.01
N GLY A 157 21.87 56.30 2.81
CA GLY A 157 21.92 57.12 1.59
C GLY A 157 20.91 58.28 1.60
N ALA A 158 19.75 58.10 2.22
CA ALA A 158 18.71 59.13 2.32
C ALA A 158 18.98 60.19 3.41
N LEU A 159 19.84 59.89 4.39
CA LEU A 159 20.26 60.81 5.45
C LEU A 159 21.49 61.66 5.08
N GLY A 160 22.31 61.21 4.12
CA GLY A 160 23.52 61.93 3.68
C GLY A 160 23.29 63.06 2.66
N THR A 161 22.10 63.14 2.05
CA THR A 161 21.78 64.13 1.00
C THR A 161 20.93 65.30 1.48
N LYS A 162 20.52 65.34 2.76
CA LYS A 162 19.63 66.40 3.30
C LYS A 162 20.31 67.47 4.17
N THR A 163 21.63 67.53 4.26
CA THR A 163 22.32 68.41 5.23
C THR A 163 23.29 69.46 4.66
N VAL A 164 23.25 69.81 3.37
CA VAL A 164 24.15 70.86 2.85
C VAL A 164 23.48 71.93 1.96
N GLU A 165 22.15 72.06 1.95
CA GLU A 165 21.47 73.11 1.15
C GLU A 165 20.53 74.04 1.94
N ASP A 166 20.44 73.95 3.28
CA ASP A 166 19.55 74.82 4.08
C ASP A 166 20.23 75.45 5.33
N LEU A 167 21.40 76.08 5.16
CA LEU A 167 21.94 77.09 6.07
C LEU A 167 22.60 78.23 5.27
#